data_AF-A0A523X8T7-F1
#
_entry.id   AF-A0A523X8T7-F1
#
_cell.length_a   1.000
_cell.length_b   1.000
_cell.length_c   1.000
_cell.angle_alpha   90.00
_cell.angle_beta   90.00
_cell.angle_gamma   90.00
#
_symmetry.space_group_name_H-M   'P 1'
#
loop_
_entity.id
_entity.type
_entity.pdbx_description
1 polymer ?
#
loop_
_entity_poly.entity_id
_entity_poly.type
_entity_poly.pdbx_seq_one_letter_code
_entity_poly.pdbx_strand_id
1 'polypeptide(L)'
;MDSKERTLGTRATIFRKTDKGIPELDQPAEEVKRPKQRPSKQRRIKATFYLNPEDVLAIDEMQSNEFRRTGKKPERSQIVSQAIQAFKQQA
;
A
#
# COMPACT_ATOMS: atom_id res chain seq x y z
N MET A 1 -49.18 6.47 19.37
CA MET A 1 -48.10 7.22 20.04
C MET A 1 -46.83 6.42 19.83
N ASP A 2 -46.09 6.79 18.79
CA ASP A 2 -45.00 6.06 18.16
C ASP A 2 -43.78 5.82 19.06
N SER A 3 -43.46 4.54 19.25
CA SER A 3 -42.13 4.07 19.64
C SER A 3 -41.22 4.05 18.41
N LYS A 4 -40.43 5.11 18.22
CA LYS A 4 -39.33 5.13 17.25
C LYS A 4 -37.99 5.10 17.97
N GLU A 5 -37.52 3.88 18.20
CA GLU A 5 -36.13 3.58 18.42
C GLU A 5 -35.29 3.97 17.19
N ARG A 6 -34.12 4.55 17.49
CA ARG A 6 -32.84 4.34 16.79
C ARG A 6 -32.84 4.57 15.28
N THR A 7 -32.33 5.73 14.89
CA THR A 7 -31.13 5.83 14.03
C THR A 7 -30.72 7.30 13.96
N LEU A 8 -29.53 7.58 13.41
CA LEU A 8 -28.76 8.83 13.40
C LEU A 8 -27.77 8.85 14.58
N GLY A 9 -26.50 8.51 14.39
CA GLY A 9 -25.68 8.95 13.28
C GLY A 9 -25.20 10.37 13.58
N THR A 10 -24.11 10.48 14.32
CA THR A 10 -23.02 11.47 14.14
C THR A 10 -22.02 11.23 15.26
N ARG A 11 -20.83 10.75 14.91
CA ARG A 11 -19.67 10.74 15.82
C ARG A 11 -19.52 12.15 16.38
N ALA A 12 -19.24 12.26 17.68
CA ALA A 12 -18.87 13.52 18.31
C ALA A 12 -17.77 14.19 17.46
N THR A 13 -18.11 15.30 16.82
CA THR A 13 -17.13 16.20 16.23
C THR A 13 -16.21 16.63 17.37
N ILE A 14 -14.92 16.33 17.25
CA ILE A 14 -13.89 16.63 18.25
C ILE A 14 -13.80 18.15 18.51
N PHE A 15 -14.35 18.96 17.60
CA PHE A 15 -14.51 20.39 17.74
C PHE A 15 -15.67 20.75 18.66
N ARG A 16 -15.31 21.28 19.84
CA ARG A 16 -16.27 21.85 20.79
C ARG A 16 -16.81 23.17 20.22
N LYS A 17 -18.07 23.49 20.52
CA LYS A 17 -18.78 24.72 20.09
C LYS A 17 -18.14 26.04 20.59
N THR A 18 -16.98 26.02 21.21
CA THR A 18 -16.24 27.19 21.73
C THR A 18 -15.20 27.75 20.76
N ASP A 19 -14.87 27.09 19.66
CA ASP A 19 -13.86 27.59 18.70
C ASP A 19 -14.43 28.63 17.70
N LYS A 20 -15.51 29.33 18.09
CA LYS A 20 -16.03 30.48 17.34
C LYS A 20 -15.17 31.71 17.61
N GLY A 21 -13.98 31.78 17.04
CA GLY A 21 -13.16 32.99 17.15
C GLY A 21 -11.69 32.88 16.77
N ILE A 22 -11.31 31.94 15.91
CA ILE A 22 -9.95 31.93 15.35
C ILE A 22 -10.02 32.53 13.94
N PRO A 23 -9.69 33.84 13.76
CA PRO A 23 -9.79 34.50 12.46
C PRO A 23 -8.81 33.94 11.41
N GLU A 24 -7.82 33.14 11.82
CA GLU A 24 -6.86 32.51 10.90
C GLU A 24 -7.45 31.32 10.11
N LEU A 25 -8.62 30.79 10.48
CA LEU A 25 -9.28 29.70 9.76
C LEU A 25 -10.08 30.12 8.53
N ASP A 26 -10.34 31.42 8.34
CA ASP A 26 -11.08 31.96 7.19
C ASP A 26 -10.17 32.29 5.99
N GLN A 27 -8.86 32.07 6.10
CA GLN A 27 -7.98 32.19 4.95
C GLN A 27 -8.14 30.93 4.08
N PRO A 28 -8.64 31.04 2.84
CA PRO A 28 -8.57 29.92 1.92
C PRO A 28 -7.09 29.61 1.71
N ALA A 29 -6.62 28.49 2.26
CA ALA A 29 -5.28 28.00 2.03
C ALA A 29 -5.06 27.98 0.52
N GLU A 30 -4.12 28.82 0.04
CA GLU A 30 -3.79 28.87 -1.37
C GLU A 30 -3.48 27.45 -1.83
N GLU A 31 -4.26 26.97 -2.82
CA GLU A 31 -3.99 25.69 -3.47
C GLU A 31 -2.60 25.79 -4.12
N VAL A 32 -1.59 25.30 -3.40
CA VAL A 32 -0.29 25.02 -3.97
C VAL A 32 -0.54 24.03 -5.11
N LYS A 33 -0.63 24.55 -6.34
CA LYS A 33 -0.71 23.78 -7.59
C LYS A 33 0.60 23.03 -7.77
N ARG A 34 0.84 22.01 -6.94
CA ARG A 34 1.81 20.98 -7.24
C ARG A 34 1.23 20.23 -8.43
N PRO A 35 1.92 20.16 -9.58
CA PRO A 35 1.49 19.27 -10.63
C PRO A 35 1.48 17.87 -10.01
N LYS A 36 0.29 17.30 -9.84
CA LYS A 36 0.11 15.90 -9.48
C LYS A 36 0.63 15.09 -10.67
N GLN A 37 1.95 14.88 -10.73
CA GLN A 37 2.54 13.84 -11.55
C GLN A 37 1.93 12.54 -11.04
N ARG A 38 0.89 12.09 -11.74
CA ARG A 38 0.33 10.76 -11.50
C ARG A 38 1.46 9.79 -11.81
N PRO A 39 1.89 8.95 -10.86
CA PRO A 39 2.90 7.95 -11.17
C PRO A 39 2.39 7.15 -12.36
N SER A 40 3.20 7.03 -13.41
CA SER A 40 2.89 6.19 -14.55
C SER A 40 2.56 4.81 -13.99
N LYS A 41 1.34 4.32 -14.26
CA LYS A 41 0.92 3.00 -13.75
C LYS A 41 1.87 1.96 -14.33
N GLN A 42 2.84 1.51 -13.53
CA GLN A 42 3.67 0.37 -13.87
C GLN A 42 2.73 -0.80 -14.16
N ARG A 43 2.70 -1.24 -15.42
CA ARG A 43 1.88 -2.37 -15.84
C ARG A 43 2.49 -3.63 -15.24
N ARG A 44 1.87 -4.14 -14.17
CA ARG A 44 2.18 -5.47 -13.62
C ARG A 44 1.57 -6.53 -14.52
N ILE A 45 2.36 -7.52 -14.91
CA ILE A 45 1.91 -8.66 -15.72
C ILE A 45 1.86 -9.88 -14.80
N LYS A 46 0.75 -10.62 -14.84
CA LYS A 46 0.62 -11.92 -14.17
C LYS A 46 0.95 -13.01 -15.18
N ALA A 47 1.86 -13.90 -14.80
CA ALA A 47 2.24 -15.06 -15.61
C ALA A 47 2.25 -16.31 -14.72
N THR A 48 1.97 -17.46 -15.34
CA THR A 48 2.04 -18.78 -14.70
C THR A 48 3.19 -19.54 -15.33
N PHE A 49 4.04 -20.14 -14.50
CA PHE A 49 5.22 -20.89 -14.94
C PHE A 49 5.13 -22.32 -14.42
N TYR A 50 5.62 -23.26 -15.21
CA TYR A 50 5.89 -24.62 -14.76
C TYR A 50 7.38 -24.69 -14.42
N LEU A 51 7.68 -25.05 -13.18
CA LEU A 51 9.04 -25.15 -12.65
C LEU A 51 9.29 -26.58 -12.19
N ASN A 52 10.55 -26.99 -12.14
CA ASN A 52 10.89 -28.27 -11.53
C ASN A 52 10.67 -28.20 -10.02
N PRO A 53 10.40 -29.33 -9.34
CA PRO A 53 10.29 -29.35 -7.88
C PRO A 53 11.53 -28.80 -7.16
N GLU A 54 12.72 -29.04 -7.70
CA GLU A 54 13.99 -28.54 -7.16
C GLU A 54 14.05 -27.00 -7.20
N ASP A 55 13.56 -26.37 -8.28
CA ASP A 55 13.52 -24.91 -8.41
C ASP A 55 12.55 -24.29 -7.41
N VAL A 56 11.43 -24.97 -7.13
CA VAL A 56 10.46 -24.52 -6.12
C VAL A 56 11.08 -24.56 -4.72
N LEU A 57 11.85 -25.60 -4.41
CA LEU A 57 12.57 -25.71 -3.14
C LEU A 57 13.63 -24.61 -3.01
N ALA A 58 14.36 -24.30 -4.09
CA ALA A 58 15.32 -23.20 -4.10
C ALA A 58 14.66 -21.84 -3.80
N ILE A 59 13.48 -21.57 -4.37
CA ILE A 59 12.71 -20.35 -4.08
C ILE A 59 12.30 -20.29 -2.60
N ASP A 60 11.85 -21.40 -2.02
CA ASP A 60 11.44 -21.46 -0.61
C ASP A 60 12.63 -21.31 0.34
N GLU A 61 13.79 -21.83 -0.02
CA GLU A 61 15.04 -21.63 0.71
C GLU A 61 15.47 -20.15 0.69
N MET A 62 15.45 -19.51 -0.48
CA MET A 62 15.74 -18.07 -0.61
C MET A 62 14.79 -17.23 0.26
N GLN A 63 13.50 -17.55 0.23
CA GLN A 63 12.50 -16.88 1.05
C GLN A 63 12.78 -17.03 2.56
N SER A 64 13.20 -18.21 2.98
CA SER A 64 13.54 -18.51 4.38
C SER A 64 14.81 -17.77 4.82
N ASN A 65 15.81 -17.70 3.95
CA ASN A 65 17.06 -16.98 4.21
C ASN A 65 16.85 -15.47 4.32
N GLU A 66 16.04 -14.88 3.43
CA GLU A 66 15.62 -13.48 3.50
C GLU A 66 14.84 -13.17 4.79
N PHE A 67 13.94 -14.07 5.19
CA PHE A 67 13.18 -13.93 6.44
C PHE A 67 14.09 -13.93 7.66
N ARG A 68 15.08 -14.82 7.72
CA ARG A 68 16.07 -14.86 8.81
C ARG A 68 16.90 -13.59 8.90
N ARG A 69 17.20 -12.94 7.76
CA ARG A 69 18.02 -11.72 7.71
C ARG A 69 17.24 -10.46 8.03
N THR A 70 16.05 -10.31 7.43
CA THR A 70 15.29 -9.04 7.45
C THR A 70 14.08 -9.07 8.39
N GLY A 71 13.69 -10.25 8.86
CA GLY A 71 12.43 -10.48 9.59
C GLY A 71 11.18 -10.38 8.71
N LYS A 72 11.32 -10.14 7.41
CA LYS A 72 10.21 -10.01 6.46
C LYS A 72 10.25 -11.15 5.47
N LYS A 73 9.11 -11.79 5.25
CA LYS A 73 8.99 -12.91 4.32
C LYS A 73 8.66 -12.34 2.92
N PRO A 74 9.62 -12.30 1.97
CA PRO A 74 9.36 -11.79 0.63
C PRO A 74 8.38 -12.70 -0.10
N GLU A 75 7.64 -12.18 -1.09
CA GLU A 75 6.77 -13.01 -1.91
C GLU A 75 7.57 -13.81 -2.94
N ARG A 76 7.12 -15.02 -3.30
CA ARG A 76 7.74 -15.83 -4.36
C ARG A 76 7.85 -15.06 -5.69
N SER A 77 6.85 -14.26 -6.01
CA SER A 77 6.81 -13.37 -7.19
C SER A 77 7.94 -12.35 -7.21
N GLN A 78 8.33 -11.82 -6.04
CA GLN A 78 9.42 -10.86 -5.90
C GLN A 78 10.77 -11.54 -6.14
N ILE A 79 10.97 -12.74 -5.58
CA ILE A 79 12.18 -13.54 -5.79
C ILE A 79 12.35 -13.85 -7.28
N VAL A 80 11.30 -14.32 -7.95
CA VAL A 80 11.33 -14.60 -9.40
C VAL A 80 11.60 -13.32 -10.21
N SER A 81 10.97 -12.20 -9.86
CA SER A 81 11.23 -10.92 -10.53
C SER A 81 12.68 -10.47 -10.38
N GLN A 82 13.28 -10.64 -9.20
CA GLN A 82 14.68 -10.29 -8.96
C GLN A 82 15.62 -11.21 -9.74
N ALA A 83 15.34 -12.52 -9.79
CA ALA A 83 16.13 -13.47 -10.57
C ALA A 83 16.12 -13.13 -12.06
N ILE A 84 14.96 -12.78 -12.63
CA ILE A 84 14.86 -12.35 -14.04
C ILE A 84 15.67 -11.07 -14.29
N GLN A 85 15.64 -10.11 -13.36
CA GLN A 85 16.42 -8.88 -13.48
C GLN A 85 17.93 -9.15 -13.40
N ALA A 86 18.36 -10.01 -12.48
CA ALA A 86 19.75 -10.42 -12.34
C ALA A 86 20.25 -11.15 -13.60
N PHE A 87 19.43 -12.06 -14.14
CA PHE A 87 19.75 -12.76 -15.40
C PHE A 87 19.90 -11.78 -16.57
N LYS A 88 19.02 -10.78 -16.69
CA LYS A 88 19.11 -9.74 -17.73
C LYS A 88 20.40 -8.91 -17.63
N GLN A 89 20.98 -8.74 -16.44
CA GLN A 89 22.23 -7.99 -16.26
C GLN A 89 23.47 -8.81 -16.62
N GLN A 90 23.37 -10.14 -16.59
CA GLN A 90 24.47 -11.06 -16.91
C GLN A 90 24.52 -11.43 -18.41
N ALA A 91 23.40 -11.28 -19.12
CA ALA A 91 23.27 -11.48 -20.56
C ALA A 91 23.63 -10.20 -21.34
#